data_AF-A0A2E5XFR2-F1
#
_entry.id   AF-A0A2E5XFR2-F1
#
_cell.length_a   1.000
_cell.length_b   1.000
_cell.length_c   1.000
_cell.angle_alpha   90.00
_cell.angle_beta   90.00
_cell.angle_gamma   90.00
#
_symmetry.space_group_name_H-M   'P 1'
#
loop_
_entity.id
_entity.type
_entity.pdbx_description
1 polymer ?
#
loop_
_entity_poly.entity_id
_entity_poly.type
_entity_poly.pdbx_seq_one_letter_code
_entity_poly.pdbx_strand_id
1 'polypeptide(L)'
;MRLGALILVFLLLSLLTTVGVLGYAFFSDQRNLALGGLGGIFFTLLLFLIYKIFSSSAHCPLCRGPVLGGTRAQFHRYAKRTLGSHRLRVARDIIFTNTFVCPHCNESTRCVVKERNPRA
;
A
#
# COMPACT_ATOMS: atom_id res chain seq x y z
N MET A 1 -9.71 -4.18 -0.24
CA MET A 1 -9.24 -2.86 -0.73
C MET A 1 -8.96 -1.88 0.41
N ARG A 2 -9.95 -1.52 1.25
CA ARG A 2 -9.75 -0.62 2.42
C ARG A 2 -8.69 -1.11 3.41
N LEU A 3 -8.67 -2.40 3.71
CA LEU A 3 -7.64 -3.03 4.54
C LEU A 3 -6.23 -2.83 3.98
N GLY A 4 -6.03 -3.01 2.66
CA GLY A 4 -4.72 -2.82 2.03
C GLY A 4 -4.21 -1.38 2.12
N ALA A 5 -5.11 -0.41 2.05
CA ALA A 5 -4.74 0.99 2.18
C ALA A 5 -4.46 1.40 3.64
N LEU A 6 -5.21 0.87 4.62
CA LEU A 6 -4.90 1.00 6.05
C LEU A 6 -3.53 0.40 6.39
N ILE A 7 -3.22 -0.79 5.86
CA ILE A 7 -1.92 -1.44 6.05
C ILE A 7 -0.80 -0.58 5.48
N LEU A 8 -1.00 0.10 4.34
CA LEU A 8 0.02 0.99 3.75
C LEU A 8 0.32 2.19 4.67
N VAL A 9 -0.71 2.81 5.24
CA VAL A 9 -0.54 3.92 6.20
C VAL A 9 0.16 3.44 7.47
N PHE A 10 -0.26 2.28 8.00
CA PHE A 10 0.34 1.69 9.19
C PHE A 10 1.80 1.28 8.95
N LEU A 11 2.12 0.83 7.74
CA LEU A 11 3.47 0.52 7.31
C LEU A 11 4.34 1.78 7.26
N LEU A 12 3.83 2.88 6.71
CA LEU A 12 4.55 4.16 6.68
C LEU A 12 4.86 4.66 8.11
N LEU A 13 3.87 4.62 9.01
CA LEU A 13 4.02 5.02 10.41
C LEU A 13 5.05 4.15 11.14
N SER A 14 4.97 2.83 10.96
CA SER A 14 5.92 1.90 11.59
C SER A 14 7.34 2.03 11.04
N LEU A 15 7.49 2.43 9.77
CA LEU A 15 8.80 2.76 9.19
C LEU A 15 9.38 4.05 9.80
N LEU A 16 8.55 5.08 10.00
CA LEU A 16 8.97 6.32 10.67
C LEU A 16 9.39 6.08 12.12
N THR A 17 8.63 5.29 12.87
CA THR A 17 8.94 5.00 14.28
C THR A 17 10.21 4.15 14.41
N THR A 18 10.40 3.14 13.55
CA THR A 18 11.63 2.32 13.56
C THR A 18 12.87 3.14 13.26
N VAL A 19 12.82 4.03 12.27
CA VAL A 19 13.94 4.94 11.95
C VAL A 19 14.23 5.89 13.12
N GLY A 20 13.18 6.45 13.76
CA GLY A 20 13.34 7.32 14.93
C GLY A 20 13.97 6.60 16.12
N VAL A 21 13.51 5.39 16.44
CA VAL A 21 14.03 4.59 17.56
C VAL A 21 15.48 4.16 17.30
N LEU A 22 15.82 3.74 16.09
CA LEU A 22 17.20 3.42 15.72
C LEU A 22 18.11 4.64 15.80
N GLY A 23 17.67 5.79 15.29
CA GLY A 23 18.43 7.04 15.38
C GLY A 23 18.69 7.47 16.83
N TYR A 24 17.68 7.34 17.69
CA TYR A 24 17.83 7.63 19.11
C TYR A 24 18.75 6.62 19.82
N ALA A 25 18.61 5.32 19.51
CA ALA A 25 19.42 4.26 20.10
C ALA A 25 20.92 4.43 19.76
N PHE A 26 21.24 4.88 18.54
CA PHE A 26 22.62 5.21 18.14
C PHE A 26 23.21 6.34 18.97
N PHE A 27 22.39 7.29 19.41
CA PHE A 27 22.83 8.41 20.23
C PHE A 27 22.97 8.06 21.71
N SER A 28 22.15 7.13 22.22
CA SER A 28 22.07 6.84 23.66
C SER A 28 22.77 5.55 24.12
N ASP A 29 23.37 4.77 23.22
CA ASP A 29 24.07 3.48 23.47
C ASP A 29 23.30 2.47 24.37
N GLN A 30 21.97 2.55 24.34
CA GLN A 30 21.13 1.72 25.20
C GLN A 30 20.67 0.46 24.45
N ARG A 31 21.18 -0.70 24.89
CA ARG A 31 20.91 -2.02 24.29
C ARG A 31 19.43 -2.41 24.25
N ASN A 32 18.61 -1.91 25.18
CA ASN A 32 17.18 -2.19 25.24
C ASN A 32 16.40 -1.57 24.07
N LEU A 33 16.80 -0.37 23.61
CA LEU A 33 16.17 0.28 22.46
C LEU A 33 16.54 -0.40 21.14
N ALA A 34 17.73 -1.00 21.05
CA ALA A 34 18.15 -1.77 19.89
C ALA A 34 17.25 -3.00 19.67
N LEU A 35 16.86 -3.70 20.75
CA LEU A 35 15.93 -4.84 20.68
C LEU A 35 14.54 -4.40 20.21
N GLY A 36 14.05 -3.26 20.70
CA GLY A 36 12.80 -2.65 20.26
C GLY A 36 12.81 -2.25 18.78
N GLY A 37 13.93 -1.68 18.30
CA GLY A 37 14.15 -1.39 16.89
C GLY A 37 14.09 -2.64 16.00
N LEU A 38 14.70 -3.74 16.45
CA LEU A 38 14.69 -5.03 15.74
C LEU A 38 13.27 -5.62 15.64
N GLY A 39 12.50 -5.54 16.72
CA GLY A 39 11.07 -5.92 16.72
C GLY A 39 10.24 -5.07 15.76
N GLY A 40 10.50 -3.76 15.69
CA GLY A 40 9.82 -2.87 14.75
C GLY A 40 10.18 -3.15 13.29
N ILE A 41 11.43 -3.52 12.99
CA ILE A 41 11.82 -3.96 11.64
C ILE A 41 11.06 -5.23 11.26
N PHE A 42 10.97 -6.21 12.17
CA PHE A 42 10.22 -7.43 11.89
C PHE A 42 8.74 -7.16 11.62
N PHE A 43 8.12 -6.29 12.43
CA PHE A 43 6.72 -5.90 12.28
C PHE A 43 6.46 -5.17 10.94
N THR A 44 7.32 -4.22 10.56
CA THR A 44 7.22 -3.52 9.26
C THR A 44 7.32 -4.48 8.08
N LEU A 45 8.23 -5.46 8.15
CA LEU A 45 8.39 -6.53 7.14
C LEU A 45 7.12 -7.37 7.00
N LEU A 46 6.50 -7.74 8.14
CA LEU A 46 5.26 -8.52 8.17
C LEU A 46 4.10 -7.74 7.55
N LEU A 47 3.95 -6.46 7.91
CA LEU A 47 2.96 -5.58 7.27
C LEU A 47 3.21 -5.43 5.77
N PHE A 48 4.47 -5.36 5.34
CA PHE A 48 4.81 -5.25 3.92
C PHE A 48 4.35 -6.49 3.14
N LEU A 49 4.55 -7.68 3.73
CA LEU A 49 4.12 -8.94 3.14
C LEU A 49 2.59 -8.98 2.98
N ILE A 50 1.86 -8.61 4.03
CA ILE A 50 0.39 -8.58 4.02
C ILE A 50 -0.09 -7.55 2.99
N TYR A 51 0.49 -6.35 2.97
CA TYR A 51 0.20 -5.33 1.95
C TYR A 51 0.39 -5.86 0.53
N LYS A 52 1.49 -6.55 0.27
CA LYS A 52 1.80 -7.11 -1.05
C LYS A 52 0.74 -8.11 -1.51
N ILE A 53 0.24 -8.94 -0.60
CA ILE A 53 -0.85 -9.90 -0.87
C ILE A 53 -2.14 -9.15 -1.23
N PHE A 54 -2.56 -8.17 -0.43
CA PHE A 54 -3.77 -7.39 -0.72
C PHE A 54 -3.65 -6.54 -1.98
N SER A 55 -2.46 -5.99 -2.24
CA SER A 55 -2.14 -5.23 -3.44
C SER A 55 -2.26 -6.08 -4.71
N SER A 56 -1.96 -7.38 -4.63
CA SER A 56 -2.07 -8.30 -5.76
C SER A 56 -3.52 -8.69 -6.06
N SER A 57 -4.45 -8.51 -5.11
CA SER A 57 -5.87 -8.83 -5.32
C SER A 57 -6.62 -7.71 -6.09
N ALA A 58 -6.05 -6.51 -6.13
CA ALA A 58 -6.71 -5.34 -6.69
C ALA A 58 -6.55 -5.18 -8.21
N HIS A 59 -7.61 -5.46 -8.95
CA HIS A 59 -7.65 -5.35 -10.42
C HIS A 59 -8.75 -4.40 -10.89
N CYS A 60 -8.48 -3.68 -11.97
CA CYS A 60 -9.49 -2.86 -12.62
C CYS A 60 -10.44 -3.75 -13.46
N PRO A 61 -11.77 -3.58 -13.38
CA PRO A 61 -12.70 -4.40 -14.18
C PRO A 61 -12.60 -4.17 -15.69
N LEU A 62 -12.19 -2.97 -16.13
CA LEU A 62 -12.04 -2.64 -17.56
C LEU A 62 -10.76 -3.25 -18.14
N CYS A 63 -9.60 -2.83 -17.63
CA CYS A 63 -8.32 -3.21 -18.23
C CYS A 63 -7.74 -4.50 -17.63
N ARG A 64 -8.35 -5.04 -16.57
CA ARG A 64 -7.85 -6.17 -15.77
C ARG A 64 -6.42 -6.01 -15.26
N GLY A 65 -5.86 -4.81 -15.38
CA GLY A 65 -4.53 -4.48 -14.90
C GLY A 65 -4.50 -4.42 -13.38
N PRO A 66 -3.39 -4.85 -12.75
CA PRO A 66 -3.22 -4.72 -11.32
C PRO A 66 -3.06 -3.23 -10.98
N VAL A 67 -3.87 -2.75 -10.03
CA VAL A 67 -3.98 -1.32 -9.71
C VAL A 67 -2.88 -0.89 -8.73
N LEU A 68 -2.57 -1.76 -7.77
CA LEU A 68 -1.50 -1.54 -6.78
C LEU A 68 -0.23 -2.36 -7.10
N GLY A 69 -0.30 -3.33 -8.00
CA GLY A 69 0.83 -4.15 -8.43
C GLY A 69 1.82 -3.41 -9.34
N GLY A 70 3.00 -3.99 -9.54
CA GLY A 70 3.93 -3.55 -10.57
C GLY A 70 3.59 -4.23 -11.89
N THR A 71 3.11 -3.47 -12.88
CA THR A 71 2.87 -3.97 -14.23
C THR A 71 3.92 -3.41 -15.18
N ARG A 72 4.34 -4.19 -16.18
CA ARG A 72 5.14 -3.67 -17.32
C ARG A 72 4.32 -2.82 -18.29
N ALA A 73 3.01 -2.66 -18.03
CA ALA A 73 2.14 -1.83 -18.84
C ALA A 73 2.50 -0.35 -18.68
N GLN A 74 2.52 0.41 -19.78
CA GLN A 74 2.75 1.84 -19.74
C GLN A 74 1.65 2.56 -18.94
N PHE A 75 2.04 3.59 -18.22
CA PHE A 75 1.12 4.45 -17.50
C PHE A 75 0.54 5.49 -18.44
N HIS A 76 -0.73 5.85 -18.25
CA HIS A 76 -1.36 6.88 -19.05
C HIS A 76 -0.72 8.25 -18.77
N ARG A 77 -0.52 9.06 -19.83
CA ARG A 77 0.19 10.34 -19.74
C ARG A 77 -0.47 11.34 -18.77
N TYR A 78 -1.78 11.25 -18.58
CA TYR A 78 -2.56 12.10 -17.68
C TYR A 78 -2.79 11.52 -16.28
N ALA A 79 -2.22 10.36 -15.96
CA ALA A 79 -2.39 9.76 -14.65
C ALA A 79 -1.70 10.64 -13.58
N LYS A 80 -2.49 11.26 -12.70
CA LYS A 80 -1.92 12.05 -11.59
C LYS A 80 -1.22 11.14 -10.56
N ARG A 81 -0.13 11.64 -9.98
CA ARG A 81 0.67 11.01 -8.92
C ARG A 81 0.52 11.82 -7.64
N THR A 82 0.54 11.17 -6.48
CA THR A 82 0.69 11.85 -5.18
C THR A 82 1.99 11.36 -4.55
N LEU A 83 2.85 12.27 -4.09
CA LEU A 83 4.19 11.93 -3.57
C LEU A 83 5.00 11.04 -4.55
N GLY A 84 4.92 11.33 -5.86
CA GLY A 84 5.65 10.58 -6.89
C GLY A 84 5.13 9.16 -7.17
N SER A 85 4.22 8.61 -6.36
CA SER A 85 3.71 7.25 -6.49
C SER A 85 2.23 7.24 -6.89
N HIS A 86 1.91 6.49 -7.96
CA HIS A 86 0.51 6.24 -8.34
C HIS A 86 -0.23 5.41 -7.29
N ARG A 87 0.49 4.54 -6.56
CA ARG A 87 -0.10 3.62 -5.58
C ARG A 87 -0.67 4.35 -4.37
N LEU A 88 0.03 5.37 -3.87
CA LEU A 88 -0.45 6.18 -2.74
C LEU A 88 -1.73 6.94 -3.10
N ARG A 89 -1.83 7.47 -4.32
CA ARG A 89 -3.03 8.18 -4.77
C ARG A 89 -4.22 7.24 -4.77
N VAL A 90 -4.07 6.07 -5.39
CA VAL A 90 -5.14 5.07 -5.47
C VAL A 90 -5.50 4.58 -4.06
N ALA A 91 -4.52 4.28 -3.21
CA ALA A 91 -4.78 3.88 -1.83
C ALA A 91 -5.59 4.94 -1.06
N ARG A 92 -5.22 6.21 -1.20
CA ARG A 92 -5.95 7.33 -0.60
C ARG A 92 -7.38 7.42 -1.11
N ASP A 93 -7.58 7.46 -2.43
CA ASP A 93 -8.92 7.59 -3.02
C ASP A 93 -9.81 6.38 -2.62
N ILE A 94 -9.24 5.16 -2.54
CA ILE A 94 -9.95 3.98 -2.02
C ILE A 94 -10.38 4.15 -0.55
N ILE A 95 -9.53 4.73 0.30
CA ILE A 95 -9.87 4.97 1.72
C ILE A 95 -10.98 6.01 1.82
N PHE A 96 -10.80 7.16 1.19
CA PHE A 96 -11.66 8.32 1.39
C PHE A 96 -12.96 8.25 0.60
N THR A 97 -12.92 7.82 -0.65
CA THR A 97 -14.07 7.88 -1.57
C THR A 97 -14.55 6.52 -2.04
N ASN A 98 -13.85 5.42 -1.70
CA ASN A 98 -14.17 4.06 -2.15
C ASN A 98 -14.25 3.92 -3.68
N THR A 99 -13.56 4.83 -4.36
CA THR A 99 -13.42 4.95 -5.81
C THR A 99 -11.94 5.11 -6.10
N PHE A 100 -11.50 4.69 -7.28
CA PHE A 100 -10.13 4.92 -7.71
C PHE A 100 -10.08 5.23 -9.19
N VAL A 101 -9.09 6.03 -9.58
CA VAL A 101 -8.76 6.26 -10.99
C VAL A 101 -7.64 5.33 -11.38
N CYS A 102 -7.91 4.47 -12.35
CA CYS A 102 -6.97 3.48 -12.87
C CYS A 102 -5.72 4.18 -13.46
N PRO A 103 -4.48 3.84 -13.06
CA PRO A 103 -3.28 4.52 -13.58
C PRO A 103 -2.94 4.15 -15.03
N HIS A 104 -3.49 3.03 -15.53
CA HIS A 104 -3.28 2.56 -16.91
C HIS A 104 -4.37 3.05 -17.87
N CYS A 105 -5.63 2.92 -17.46
CA CYS A 105 -6.81 3.22 -18.27
C CYS A 105 -7.40 4.60 -18.00
N ASN A 106 -6.99 5.28 -16.92
CA ASN A 106 -7.44 6.60 -16.48
C ASN A 106 -8.96 6.75 -16.23
N GLU A 107 -9.69 5.65 -16.27
CA GLU A 107 -11.12 5.59 -15.93
C GLU A 107 -11.32 5.60 -14.40
N SER A 108 -12.34 6.33 -13.93
CA SER A 108 -12.78 6.27 -12.54
C SER A 108 -13.65 5.04 -12.33
N THR A 109 -13.25 4.15 -11.41
CA THR A 109 -13.98 2.93 -11.12
C THR A 109 -14.27 2.82 -9.62
N ARG A 110 -15.45 2.27 -9.29
CA ARG A 110 -15.86 2.05 -7.89
C ARG A 110 -15.34 0.71 -7.42
N CYS A 111 -14.87 0.65 -6.18
CA CYS A 111 -14.44 -0.61 -5.58
C CYS A 111 -15.66 -1.47 -5.22
N VAL A 112 -16.06 -2.36 -6.13
CA VAL A 112 -17.12 -3.35 -5.86
C VAL A 112 -16.46 -4.70 -5.61
N VAL A 113 -16.79 -5.33 -4.48
CA VAL A 113 -16.38 -6.71 -4.21
C VAL A 113 -17.25 -7.59 -5.12
N LYS A 114 -16.63 -8.28 -6.08
CA LYS A 114 -17.36 -9.26 -6.89
C LYS A 114 -17.72 -10.43 -5.98
N GLU A 115 -19.01 -10.62 -5.73
CA GLU A 115 -19.48 -11.80 -5.00
C GLU A 115 -19.05 -13.05 -5.77
N ARG A 116 -18.42 -13.98 -5.06
CA ARG A 116 -18.00 -15.26 -5.63
C ARG A 116 -19.28 -16.02 -5.92
N ASN A 117 -19.73 -16.05 -7.18
CA ASN A 117 -20.85 -16.89 -7.58
C ASN A 117 -20.49 -18.36 -7.25
N PRO A 118 -21.18 -19.01 -6.30
CA PRO A 118 -20.84 -20.37 -5.88
C PRO A 118 -21.23 -21.44 -6.90
N ARG A 119 -21.76 -21.05 -8.08
CA ARG A 119 -22.32 -21.95 -9.10
C ARG A 119 -21.65 -21.85 -10.47
N ALA A 120 -20.42 -21.34 -10.57
CA ALA A 120 -19.68 -21.27 -11.83
C ALA A 120 -18.54 -22.29 -11.87
#